data_AF-A0A7S1EP19-F1
#
_entry.id   AF-A0A7S1EP19-F1
#
_cell.length_a   1.000
_cell.length_b   1.000
_cell.length_c   1.000
_cell.angle_alpha   90.00
_cell.angle_beta   90.00
_cell.angle_gamma   90.00
#
_symmetry.space_group_name_H-M   'P 1'
#
loop_
_entity.id
_entity.type
_entity.pdbx_description
1 polymer ?
#
loop_
_entity_poly.entity_id
_entity_poly.type
_entity_poly.pdbx_seq_one_letter_code
_entity_poly.pdbx_strand_id
1 'polypeptide(L)'
;VVYKASHEDGVSSGVLGILGSTLVSRGELTLQPSLLASKCASCATAPDALRLETSISYSDTVVAVNYVIFAGSALLDDVNGIFYPALFKVNTAPSTLTGDGVEMYLDTTSVKVLDTCEGQLDAKQGRFSTFTAMTSYDGKGYVGTSGRDGDCDGCYRRAACIFMFDLGFAEGASPTAVIALDADLGERDVTSATVQPAATASDKTYMFWAVGKRDGEASRIVKIEIGGSDTS
;
A
#
# COMPACT_ATOMS: atom_id res chain seq x y z
N VAL A 1 14.23 5.10 15.76
CA VAL A 1 14.70 5.43 14.39
C VAL A 1 13.46 5.72 13.57
N VAL A 2 13.47 6.74 12.72
CA VAL A 2 12.37 7.06 11.82
C VAL A 2 12.82 6.75 10.40
N TYR A 3 11.98 6.06 9.63
CA TYR A 3 12.25 5.79 8.22
C TYR A 3 11.46 6.80 7.39
N LYS A 4 12.13 7.49 6.46
CA LYS A 4 11.49 8.31 5.44
C LYS A 4 11.63 7.61 4.11
N ALA A 5 10.58 7.57 3.32
CA ALA A 5 10.70 7.36 1.89
C ALA A 5 10.53 8.73 1.24
N SER A 6 11.47 9.16 0.41
CA SER A 6 11.22 10.33 -0.44
C SER A 6 10.60 9.87 -1.75
N HIS A 7 9.66 10.66 -2.24
CA HIS A 7 9.21 10.55 -3.62
C HIS A 7 10.37 10.88 -4.58
N GLU A 8 10.21 10.47 -5.83
CA GLU A 8 11.08 10.82 -6.95
C GLU A 8 11.02 12.33 -7.25
N ASP A 9 12.09 12.89 -7.83
CA ASP A 9 12.22 14.31 -8.19
C ASP A 9 12.11 14.57 -9.71
N GLY A 10 11.61 13.59 -10.46
CA GLY A 10 11.57 13.55 -11.92
C GLY A 10 12.83 12.97 -12.56
N VAL A 11 13.90 12.73 -11.78
CA VAL A 11 15.25 12.43 -12.29
C VAL A 11 15.91 11.25 -11.57
N SER A 12 15.73 11.16 -10.26
CA SER A 12 16.39 10.20 -9.38
C SER A 12 15.36 9.24 -8.77
N SER A 13 15.75 7.97 -8.62
CA SER A 13 14.93 6.98 -7.91
C SER A 13 14.67 7.40 -6.47
N GLY A 14 13.51 7.02 -5.94
CA GLY A 14 13.16 7.22 -4.53
C GLY A 14 14.22 6.65 -3.58
N VAL A 15 14.42 7.31 -2.43
CA VAL A 15 15.36 6.85 -1.40
C VAL A 15 14.65 6.50 -0.10
N LEU A 16 15.17 5.49 0.58
CA LEU A 16 14.89 5.19 1.97
C LEU A 16 15.90 5.92 2.86
N GLY A 17 15.45 6.94 3.57
CA GLY A 17 16.23 7.64 4.57
C GLY A 17 16.01 7.08 5.98
N ILE A 18 17.09 7.00 6.74
CA ILE A 18 17.10 6.61 8.15
C ILE A 18 17.36 7.86 8.98
N LEU A 19 16.44 8.22 9.86
CA LEU A 19 16.55 9.39 10.72
C LEU A 19 16.71 8.99 12.19
N GLY A 20 17.51 9.76 12.92
CA GLY A 20 17.57 9.70 14.37
C GLY A 20 16.27 10.19 15.04
N SER A 21 16.19 10.09 16.37
CA SER A 21 15.06 10.63 17.14
C SER A 21 14.93 12.15 17.04
N THR A 22 15.99 12.85 16.64
CA THR A 22 16.01 14.29 16.37
C THR A 22 15.70 14.64 14.91
N LEU A 23 15.24 13.66 14.11
CA LEU A 23 14.97 13.79 12.67
C LEU A 23 16.20 14.16 11.80
N VAL A 24 17.40 14.05 12.35
CA VAL A 24 18.65 14.23 11.60
C VAL A 24 18.95 12.94 10.81
N SER A 25 19.32 13.11 9.53
CA SER A 25 19.71 11.99 8.67
C SER A 25 20.90 11.23 9.24
N ARG A 26 20.77 9.91 9.26
CA ARG A 26 21.82 8.94 9.64
C ARG A 26 22.27 8.09 8.46
N GLY A 27 21.64 8.27 7.30
CA GLY A 27 21.92 7.50 6.10
C GLY A 27 20.72 7.54 5.16
N GLU A 28 21.02 7.36 3.88
CA GLU A 28 20.03 7.23 2.81
C GLU A 28 20.49 6.09 1.89
N LEU A 29 19.52 5.36 1.36
CA LEU A 29 19.76 4.27 0.42
C LEU A 29 18.76 4.39 -0.71
N THR A 30 19.26 4.26 -1.93
CA THR A 30 18.41 4.16 -3.12
C THR A 30 17.57 2.90 -3.05
N LEU A 31 16.28 2.99 -3.36
CA LEU A 31 15.42 1.83 -3.49
C LEU A 31 15.87 0.98 -4.68
N GLN A 32 15.96 -0.34 -4.49
CA GLN A 32 16.42 -1.29 -5.49
C GLN A 32 15.39 -2.42 -5.62
N PRO A 33 14.29 -2.23 -6.38
CA PRO A 33 13.24 -3.23 -6.50
C PRO A 33 13.68 -4.40 -7.39
N SER A 34 14.28 -5.42 -6.79
CA SER A 34 14.85 -6.58 -7.50
C SER A 34 13.80 -7.43 -8.21
N LEU A 35 12.61 -7.65 -7.62
CA LEU A 35 11.52 -8.35 -8.28
C LEU A 35 11.04 -7.54 -9.48
N LEU A 36 10.93 -6.22 -9.35
CA LEU A 36 10.55 -5.36 -10.47
C LEU A 36 11.56 -5.49 -11.60
N ALA A 37 12.86 -5.45 -11.26
CA ALA A 37 13.93 -5.57 -12.25
C ALA A 37 13.88 -6.90 -13.01
N SER A 38 13.48 -7.98 -12.34
CA SER A 38 13.30 -9.29 -12.97
C SER A 38 12.10 -9.34 -13.94
N LYS A 39 11.05 -8.55 -13.69
CA LYS A 39 9.84 -8.48 -14.52
C LYS A 39 9.97 -7.48 -15.67
N CYS A 40 10.50 -6.31 -15.37
CA CYS A 40 10.69 -5.18 -16.28
C CYS A 40 11.92 -4.37 -15.84
N ALA A 41 13.08 -4.71 -16.42
CA ALA A 41 14.35 -4.08 -16.06
C ALA A 41 14.35 -2.55 -16.28
N SER A 42 13.70 -2.08 -17.34
CA SER A 42 13.55 -0.65 -17.62
C SER A 42 12.67 0.05 -16.58
N CYS A 43 11.54 -0.57 -16.20
CA CYS A 43 10.66 -0.06 -15.16
C CYS A 43 11.39 0.12 -13.82
N ALA A 44 12.23 -0.85 -13.43
CA ALA A 44 12.97 -0.80 -12.17
C ALA A 44 14.02 0.33 -12.10
N THR A 45 14.48 0.81 -13.25
CA THR A 45 15.44 1.92 -13.34
C THR A 45 14.78 3.28 -13.51
N ALA A 46 13.45 3.32 -13.67
CA ALA A 46 12.72 4.57 -13.77
C ALA A 46 12.80 5.34 -12.44
N PRO A 47 12.86 6.69 -12.45
CA PRO A 47 12.82 7.49 -11.22
C PRO A 47 11.61 7.17 -10.35
N ASP A 48 10.46 6.94 -10.99
CA ASP A 48 9.19 6.66 -10.35
C ASP A 48 8.85 5.17 -10.25
N ALA A 49 9.84 4.27 -10.39
CA ALA A 49 9.68 2.81 -10.30
C ALA A 49 8.79 2.37 -9.12
N LEU A 50 9.00 2.99 -7.96
CA LEU A 50 8.16 2.85 -6.77
C LEU A 50 7.67 4.23 -6.32
N ARG A 51 6.34 4.40 -6.25
CA ARG A 51 5.68 5.56 -5.66
C ARG A 51 5.14 5.16 -4.29
N LEU A 52 5.79 5.64 -3.24
CA LEU A 52 5.45 5.31 -1.86
C LEU A 52 4.57 6.41 -1.25
N GLU A 53 3.46 6.04 -0.63
CA GLU A 53 2.44 6.96 -0.11
C GLU A 53 2.30 6.85 1.42
N THR A 54 2.48 5.64 1.97
CA THR A 54 2.29 5.38 3.39
C THR A 54 3.15 4.21 3.86
N SER A 55 3.26 4.02 5.18
CA SER A 55 4.05 2.94 5.76
C SER A 55 3.54 2.48 7.13
N ILE A 56 3.87 1.23 7.48
CA ILE A 56 3.75 0.67 8.82
C ILE A 56 5.06 0.01 9.25
N SER A 57 5.27 -0.08 10.56
CA SER A 57 6.32 -0.91 11.13
C SER A 57 5.81 -2.33 11.39
N TYR A 58 6.65 -3.33 11.17
CA TYR A 58 6.37 -4.73 11.44
C TYR A 58 7.57 -5.37 12.14
N SER A 59 7.34 -6.00 13.29
CA SER A 59 8.35 -6.78 14.00
C SER A 59 8.05 -8.25 13.81
N ASP A 60 8.90 -8.94 13.04
CA ASP A 60 8.82 -10.38 12.88
C ASP A 60 9.48 -11.06 14.07
N THR A 61 8.66 -11.66 14.94
CA THR A 61 9.14 -12.33 16.16
C THR A 61 9.72 -13.70 15.89
N VAL A 62 9.45 -14.32 14.73
CA VAL A 62 9.96 -15.64 14.37
C VAL A 62 11.41 -15.54 13.94
N VAL A 63 11.74 -14.58 13.09
CA VAL A 63 13.11 -14.34 12.63
C VAL A 63 13.84 -13.25 13.43
N ALA A 64 13.16 -12.61 14.39
CA ALA A 64 13.69 -11.52 15.21
C ALA A 64 14.22 -10.33 14.38
N VAL A 65 13.48 -9.96 13.33
CA VAL A 65 13.83 -8.86 12.42
C VAL A 65 12.73 -7.81 12.41
N ASN A 66 13.12 -6.54 12.41
CA ASN A 66 12.20 -5.43 12.24
C ASN A 66 12.17 -5.01 10.77
N TYR A 67 10.98 -4.72 10.29
CA TYR A 67 10.70 -4.30 8.93
C TYR A 67 9.90 -2.99 8.92
N VAL A 68 10.03 -2.24 7.84
CA VAL A 68 9.03 -1.25 7.44
C VAL A 68 8.40 -1.74 6.15
N ILE A 69 7.07 -1.69 6.11
CA ILE A 69 6.30 -2.00 4.91
C ILE A 69 5.77 -0.69 4.37
N PHE A 70 6.16 -0.34 3.16
CA PHE A 70 5.65 0.79 2.42
C PHE A 70 4.52 0.34 1.51
N ALA A 71 3.52 1.19 1.34
CA ALA A 71 2.46 1.00 0.37
C ALA A 71 2.36 2.18 -0.58
N GLY A 72 1.99 1.87 -1.81
CA GLY A 72 1.73 2.85 -2.85
C GLY A 72 1.49 2.14 -4.16
N SER A 73 2.35 2.36 -5.15
CA SER A 73 2.26 1.76 -6.47
C SER A 73 3.63 1.59 -7.15
N ALA A 74 3.70 0.69 -8.12
CA ALA A 74 4.92 0.39 -8.88
C ALA A 74 4.65 0.48 -10.38
N LEU A 75 5.63 0.99 -11.14
CA LEU A 75 5.60 1.00 -12.61
C LEU A 75 5.83 -0.42 -13.11
N LEU A 76 4.84 -1.06 -13.75
CA LEU A 76 4.99 -2.44 -14.24
C LEU A 76 4.92 -2.55 -15.77
N ASP A 77 4.57 -1.46 -16.45
CA ASP A 77 4.52 -1.35 -17.90
C ASP A 77 4.98 0.05 -18.27
N ASP A 78 6.27 0.17 -18.61
CA ASP A 78 6.94 1.43 -18.99
C ASP A 78 6.52 1.92 -20.37
N VAL A 79 6.13 1.01 -21.26
CA VAL A 79 5.62 1.35 -22.61
C VAL A 79 4.36 2.21 -22.51
N ASN A 80 3.44 1.83 -21.63
CA ASN A 80 2.18 2.56 -21.41
C ASN A 80 2.21 3.48 -20.18
N GLY A 81 3.31 3.48 -19.41
CA GLY A 81 3.43 4.23 -18.16
C GLY A 81 2.43 3.81 -17.09
N ILE A 82 2.13 2.51 -16.99
CA ILE A 82 1.08 1.99 -16.10
C ILE A 82 1.65 1.55 -14.76
N PHE A 83 0.99 2.05 -13.72
CA PHE A 83 1.29 1.76 -12.33
C PHE A 83 0.21 0.89 -11.72
N TYR A 84 0.61 -0.08 -10.91
CA TYR A 84 -0.32 -0.90 -10.14
C TYR A 84 -0.05 -0.74 -8.65
N PRO A 85 -1.07 -0.89 -7.79
CA PRO A 85 -0.89 -0.88 -6.34
C PRO A 85 0.17 -1.90 -5.91
N ALA A 86 1.03 -1.47 -5.00
CA ALA A 86 2.22 -2.22 -4.61
C ALA A 86 2.54 -2.06 -3.12
N LEU A 87 3.11 -3.12 -2.55
CA LEU A 87 3.69 -3.15 -1.22
C LEU A 87 5.18 -3.48 -1.32
N PHE A 88 5.99 -2.78 -0.53
CA PHE A 88 7.44 -2.98 -0.46
C PHE A 88 7.89 -3.10 0.98
N LYS A 89 8.44 -4.26 1.36
CA LYS A 89 8.87 -4.56 2.73
C LYS A 89 10.39 -4.57 2.82
N VAL A 90 10.95 -3.70 3.64
CA VAL A 90 12.40 -3.53 3.81
C VAL A 90 12.83 -3.88 5.22
N ASN A 91 13.91 -4.64 5.35
CA ASN A 91 14.54 -4.93 6.63
C ASN A 91 15.18 -3.66 7.20
N THR A 92 14.86 -3.30 8.43
CA THR A 92 15.31 -2.06 9.09
C THR A 92 16.67 -2.15 9.79
N ALA A 93 17.26 -3.36 9.87
CA ALA A 93 18.54 -3.58 10.53
C ALA A 93 19.68 -2.91 9.72
N PRO A 94 20.41 -1.95 10.30
CA PRO A 94 21.41 -1.17 9.57
C PRO A 94 22.50 -2.00 8.90
N SER A 95 22.86 -3.15 9.47
CA SER A 95 23.91 -4.04 8.97
C SER A 95 23.51 -4.85 7.73
N THR A 96 22.22 -4.93 7.41
CA THR A 96 21.69 -5.75 6.30
C THR A 96 20.80 -4.95 5.35
N LEU A 97 20.80 -3.63 5.48
CA LEU A 97 19.94 -2.76 4.69
C LEU A 97 20.62 -2.45 3.34
N THR A 98 20.02 -2.89 2.23
CA THR A 98 20.61 -2.82 0.88
C THR A 98 19.79 -1.98 -0.10
N GLY A 99 18.69 -1.37 0.34
CA GLY A 99 17.73 -0.68 -0.55
C GLY A 99 16.77 -1.61 -1.28
N ASP A 100 17.09 -2.90 -1.29
CA ASP A 100 16.24 -3.99 -1.77
C ASP A 100 15.31 -4.49 -0.65
N GLY A 101 14.27 -5.21 -1.03
CA GLY A 101 13.22 -5.66 -0.14
C GLY A 101 12.29 -6.68 -0.78
N VAL A 102 11.27 -7.06 -0.03
CA VAL A 102 10.27 -8.01 -0.48
C VAL A 102 9.12 -7.26 -1.16
N GLU A 103 8.79 -7.66 -2.38
CA GLU A 103 7.84 -6.96 -3.24
C GLU A 103 6.53 -7.75 -3.45
N MET A 104 5.40 -7.02 -3.47
CA MET A 104 4.07 -7.53 -3.82
C MET A 104 3.37 -6.50 -4.70
N TYR A 105 2.83 -6.91 -5.85
CA TYR A 105 2.07 -6.05 -6.76
C TYR A 105 0.74 -6.69 -7.11
N LEU A 106 -0.30 -5.88 -7.36
CA LEU A 106 -1.65 -6.36 -7.69
C LEU A 106 -1.87 -6.70 -9.19
N ASP A 107 -0.83 -6.65 -10.02
CA ASP A 107 -0.89 -6.95 -11.46
C ASP A 107 -1.06 -8.44 -11.77
N THR A 108 -0.54 -9.31 -10.90
CA THR A 108 -0.35 -10.76 -11.13
C THR A 108 -0.94 -11.62 -10.01
N THR A 109 -1.72 -11.01 -9.12
CA THR A 109 -2.35 -11.67 -7.96
C THR A 109 -3.60 -12.47 -8.31
N SER A 110 -3.94 -13.43 -7.47
CA SER A 110 -5.25 -14.10 -7.46
C SER A 110 -6.37 -13.15 -7.02
N VAL A 111 -6.06 -12.24 -6.10
CA VAL A 111 -6.95 -11.17 -5.65
C VAL A 111 -6.66 -9.90 -6.44
N LYS A 112 -7.44 -9.66 -7.49
CA LYS A 112 -7.34 -8.46 -8.33
C LYS A 112 -8.06 -7.26 -7.70
N VAL A 113 -7.74 -6.07 -8.21
CA VAL A 113 -8.57 -4.88 -7.97
C VAL A 113 -9.95 -5.14 -8.58
N LEU A 114 -11.00 -5.04 -7.77
CA LEU A 114 -12.37 -5.28 -8.21
C LEU A 114 -12.82 -4.19 -9.18
N ASP A 115 -13.79 -4.51 -10.04
CA ASP A 115 -14.42 -3.56 -10.95
C ASP A 115 -14.96 -2.32 -10.22
N THR A 116 -15.57 -2.55 -9.06
CA THR A 116 -16.12 -1.52 -8.17
C THR A 116 -15.02 -0.64 -7.59
N CYS A 117 -13.83 -1.19 -7.35
CA CYS A 117 -12.68 -0.43 -6.82
C CYS A 117 -12.06 0.51 -7.85
N GLU A 118 -12.22 0.20 -9.14
CA GLU A 118 -11.60 0.94 -10.23
C GLU A 118 -12.61 1.78 -11.02
N GLY A 119 -13.90 1.44 -10.93
CA GLY A 119 -14.99 2.07 -11.69
C GLY A 119 -15.16 1.51 -13.10
N GLN A 120 -14.38 0.49 -13.47
CA GLN A 120 -14.49 -0.22 -14.75
C GLN A 120 -13.95 -1.65 -14.61
N LEU A 121 -14.25 -2.50 -15.60
CA LEU A 121 -13.76 -3.86 -15.70
C LEU A 121 -13.03 -4.06 -17.03
N ASP A 122 -11.73 -4.39 -16.98
CA ASP A 122 -10.97 -4.83 -18.14
C ASP A 122 -9.74 -5.67 -17.77
N ALA A 123 -8.84 -5.92 -18.73
CA ALA A 123 -7.68 -6.79 -18.55
C ALA A 123 -6.55 -6.18 -17.69
N LYS A 124 -6.57 -4.86 -17.44
CA LYS A 124 -5.54 -4.10 -16.72
C LYS A 124 -6.10 -3.55 -15.41
N GLN A 125 -6.72 -4.42 -14.61
CA GLN A 125 -7.27 -4.03 -13.32
C GLN A 125 -6.19 -3.50 -12.36
N GLY A 126 -6.44 -2.34 -11.78
CA GLY A 126 -5.62 -1.65 -10.80
C GLY A 126 -4.85 -0.45 -11.36
N ARG A 127 -4.83 -0.23 -12.67
CA ARG A 127 -4.03 0.83 -13.29
C ARG A 127 -4.42 2.25 -12.88
N PHE A 128 -5.65 2.44 -12.42
CA PHE A 128 -6.13 3.73 -11.90
C PHE A 128 -6.18 3.80 -10.38
N SER A 129 -5.59 2.83 -9.68
CA SER A 129 -5.57 2.76 -8.22
C SER A 129 -4.14 2.84 -7.66
N THR A 130 -4.01 3.38 -6.46
CA THR A 130 -2.80 3.30 -5.63
C THR A 130 -3.20 3.06 -4.18
N PHE A 131 -2.30 2.49 -3.40
CA PHE A 131 -2.48 2.45 -1.96
C PHE A 131 -2.09 3.80 -1.34
N THR A 132 -2.83 4.25 -0.33
CA THR A 132 -2.66 5.59 0.26
C THR A 132 -2.73 5.63 1.78
N ALA A 133 -3.39 4.66 2.40
CA ALA A 133 -3.38 4.51 3.85
C ALA A 133 -3.26 3.05 4.24
N MET A 134 -2.65 2.80 5.38
CA MET A 134 -2.50 1.45 5.89
C MET A 134 -2.49 1.41 7.41
N THR A 135 -2.88 0.26 7.93
CA THR A 135 -2.84 -0.07 9.34
C THR A 135 -2.57 -1.56 9.52
N SER A 136 -2.34 -2.02 10.74
CA SER A 136 -2.06 -3.42 11.01
C SER A 136 -2.64 -3.87 12.34
N TYR A 137 -2.95 -5.16 12.40
CA TYR A 137 -3.39 -5.84 13.61
C TYR A 137 -3.11 -7.33 13.50
N ASP A 138 -2.60 -7.91 14.58
CA ASP A 138 -2.43 -9.36 14.76
C ASP A 138 -1.79 -10.10 13.56
N GLY A 139 -0.62 -9.62 13.13
CA GLY A 139 0.12 -10.24 12.02
C GLY A 139 -0.44 -9.95 10.62
N LYS A 140 -1.56 -9.21 10.52
CA LYS A 140 -2.16 -8.78 9.25
C LYS A 140 -1.98 -7.29 9.01
N GLY A 141 -1.75 -6.94 7.76
CA GLY A 141 -1.77 -5.58 7.25
C GLY A 141 -3.06 -5.33 6.48
N TYR A 142 -3.56 -4.11 6.57
CA TYR A 142 -4.71 -3.63 5.82
C TYR A 142 -4.31 -2.37 5.09
N VAL A 143 -4.63 -2.29 3.80
CA VAL A 143 -4.24 -1.16 2.95
C VAL A 143 -5.42 -0.69 2.12
N GLY A 144 -5.70 0.61 2.20
CA GLY A 144 -6.80 1.26 1.50
C GLY A 144 -6.34 1.87 0.18
N THR A 145 -7.19 1.80 -0.83
CA THR A 145 -6.95 2.43 -2.13
C THR A 145 -7.51 3.84 -2.19
N SER A 146 -6.83 4.65 -3.00
CA SER A 146 -7.39 5.82 -3.66
C SER A 146 -7.10 5.68 -5.13
N GLY A 147 -7.91 6.30 -5.98
CA GLY A 147 -7.55 6.30 -7.39
C GLY A 147 -6.73 7.51 -7.82
N ARG A 148 -6.11 7.36 -8.98
CA ARG A 148 -5.30 8.38 -9.63
C ARG A 148 -6.18 9.25 -10.52
N ASP A 149 -5.81 10.51 -10.67
CA ASP A 149 -6.59 11.55 -11.36
C ASP A 149 -6.47 11.47 -12.90
N GLY A 150 -6.29 10.26 -13.44
CA GLY A 150 -6.53 9.97 -14.85
C GLY A 150 -7.97 9.53 -15.00
N ASP A 151 -8.87 10.44 -15.39
CA ASP A 151 -10.28 10.10 -15.59
C ASP A 151 -10.41 9.07 -16.73
N CYS A 152 -10.67 7.83 -16.35
CA CYS A 152 -11.22 6.83 -17.24
C CYS A 152 -12.75 6.93 -17.30
N ASP A 153 -13.36 6.41 -18.36
CA ASP A 153 -14.81 6.26 -18.45
C ASP A 153 -15.30 5.35 -17.31
N GLY A 154 -15.91 5.95 -16.27
CA GLY A 154 -16.47 5.23 -15.12
C GLY A 154 -15.65 5.30 -13.83
N CYS A 155 -14.39 5.76 -13.87
CA CYS A 155 -13.52 5.91 -12.68
C CYS A 155 -14.15 6.81 -11.58
N TYR A 156 -15.04 7.72 -11.97
CA TYR A 156 -15.79 8.57 -11.03
C TYR A 156 -16.79 7.81 -10.14
N ARG A 157 -17.15 6.57 -10.52
CA ARG A 157 -18.08 5.68 -9.80
C ARG A 157 -17.37 4.68 -8.89
N ARG A 158 -16.04 4.70 -8.84
CA ARG A 158 -15.27 3.76 -8.03
C ARG A 158 -15.57 3.93 -6.54
N ALA A 159 -15.53 2.84 -5.79
CA ALA A 159 -15.32 2.84 -4.35
C ALA A 159 -13.83 2.71 -4.04
N ALA A 160 -13.42 3.18 -2.87
CA ALA A 160 -12.19 2.73 -2.26
C ALA A 160 -12.33 1.27 -1.84
N CYS A 161 -11.20 0.57 -1.82
CA CYS A 161 -11.14 -0.81 -1.40
C CYS A 161 -10.03 -1.02 -0.39
N ILE A 162 -10.27 -1.95 0.54
CA ILE A 162 -9.34 -2.30 1.60
C ILE A 162 -8.87 -3.72 1.33
N PHE A 163 -7.56 -3.86 1.14
CA PHE A 163 -6.90 -5.14 0.92
C PHE A 163 -6.26 -5.61 2.21
N MET A 164 -6.46 -6.89 2.53
CA MET A 164 -5.77 -7.57 3.62
C MET A 164 -4.57 -8.34 3.07
N PHE A 165 -3.45 -8.31 3.78
CA PHE A 165 -2.25 -9.08 3.46
C PHE A 165 -1.56 -9.58 4.74
N ASP A 166 -0.69 -10.58 4.59
CA ASP A 166 0.14 -11.06 5.69
C ASP A 166 1.35 -10.14 5.89
N LEU A 167 1.64 -9.66 7.11
CA LEU A 167 2.82 -8.80 7.33
C LEU A 167 4.14 -9.56 7.05
N GLY A 168 4.13 -10.87 7.25
CA GLY A 168 5.21 -11.81 6.94
C GLY A 168 5.31 -12.18 5.46
N PHE A 169 4.59 -11.53 4.55
CA PHE A 169 4.52 -11.91 3.13
C PHE A 169 5.90 -12.16 2.48
N ALA A 170 5.96 -13.17 1.61
CA ALA A 170 7.11 -13.49 0.78
C ALA A 170 7.05 -12.73 -0.56
N GLU A 171 8.16 -12.74 -1.29
CA GLU A 171 8.27 -12.07 -2.58
C GLU A 171 7.25 -12.62 -3.59
N GLY A 172 6.54 -11.72 -4.27
CA GLY A 172 5.49 -12.08 -5.22
C GLY A 172 4.21 -12.63 -4.58
N ALA A 173 4.05 -12.56 -3.27
CA ALA A 173 2.80 -12.93 -2.60
C ALA A 173 1.62 -12.06 -3.06
N SER A 174 0.41 -12.46 -2.72
CA SER A 174 -0.83 -11.73 -3.05
C SER A 174 -1.56 -11.29 -1.78
N PRO A 175 -2.40 -10.23 -1.85
CA PRO A 175 -3.40 -9.98 -0.83
C PRO A 175 -4.27 -11.21 -0.59
N THR A 176 -4.73 -11.39 0.63
CA THR A 176 -5.54 -12.54 1.06
C THR A 176 -7.03 -12.27 0.98
N ALA A 177 -7.45 -11.00 1.04
CA ALA A 177 -8.85 -10.59 0.91
C ALA A 177 -8.94 -9.13 0.44
N VAL A 178 -10.12 -8.76 -0.05
CA VAL A 178 -10.46 -7.38 -0.45
C VAL A 178 -11.91 -7.08 -0.05
N ILE A 179 -12.14 -5.88 0.47
CA ILE A 179 -13.46 -5.33 0.76
C ILE A 179 -13.63 -4.08 -0.08
N ALA A 180 -14.72 -3.99 -0.84
CA ALA A 180 -15.14 -2.75 -1.47
C ALA A 180 -15.99 -1.93 -0.50
N LEU A 181 -15.70 -0.62 -0.42
CA LEU A 181 -16.51 0.34 0.31
C LEU A 181 -17.72 0.78 -0.53
N ASP A 182 -18.52 1.71 0.00
CA ASP A 182 -19.75 2.13 -0.64
C ASP A 182 -19.55 3.38 -1.53
N ALA A 183 -19.53 3.17 -2.84
CA ALA A 183 -19.41 4.23 -3.82
C ALA A 183 -20.59 5.22 -3.80
N ASP A 184 -21.82 4.76 -3.49
CA ASP A 184 -23.01 5.61 -3.45
C ASP A 184 -22.96 6.57 -2.26
N LEU A 185 -22.17 6.24 -1.24
CA LEU A 185 -21.89 7.09 -0.09
C LEU A 185 -20.67 8.01 -0.28
N GLY A 186 -20.02 7.96 -1.45
CA GLY A 186 -18.85 8.78 -1.78
C GLY A 186 -17.54 8.28 -1.17
N GLU A 187 -17.48 7.01 -0.75
CA GLU A 187 -16.31 6.39 -0.13
C GLU A 187 -15.28 6.00 -1.19
N ARG A 188 -14.67 7.00 -1.85
CA ARG A 188 -13.89 6.81 -3.10
C ARG A 188 -12.39 6.69 -2.90
N ASP A 189 -11.84 7.46 -1.96
CA ASP A 189 -10.42 7.56 -1.72
C ASP A 189 -10.15 7.47 -0.23
N VAL A 190 -9.25 6.56 0.17
CA VAL A 190 -8.83 6.40 1.56
C VAL A 190 -7.66 7.34 1.84
N THR A 191 -7.72 8.05 2.96
CA THR A 191 -6.70 9.05 3.34
C THR A 191 -5.99 8.72 4.65
N SER A 192 -6.63 7.95 5.53
CA SER A 192 -6.03 7.55 6.80
C SER A 192 -6.68 6.27 7.32
N ALA A 193 -5.93 5.55 8.16
CA ALA A 193 -6.34 4.30 8.76
C ALA A 193 -5.84 4.20 10.20
N THR A 194 -6.64 3.63 11.08
CA THR A 194 -6.20 3.26 12.43
C THR A 194 -6.95 2.04 12.93
N VAL A 195 -6.39 1.37 13.94
CA VAL A 195 -7.03 0.25 14.61
C VAL A 195 -7.31 0.64 16.05
N GLN A 196 -8.49 0.27 16.52
CA GLN A 196 -8.85 0.22 17.93
C GLN A 196 -8.87 -1.25 18.37
N PRO A 197 -7.82 -1.72 19.04
CA PRO A 197 -7.81 -3.05 19.63
C PRO A 197 -8.94 -3.22 20.64
N ALA A 198 -9.48 -4.44 20.73
CA ALA A 198 -10.32 -4.87 21.82
C ALA A 198 -9.63 -4.60 23.18
N ALA A 199 -10.33 -3.97 24.12
CA ALA A 199 -9.78 -3.70 25.45
C ALA A 199 -9.76 -4.97 26.32
N THR A 200 -10.68 -5.89 26.07
CA THR A 200 -10.81 -7.19 26.73
C THR A 200 -11.07 -8.30 25.71
N ALA A 201 -10.93 -9.56 26.11
CA ALA A 201 -11.14 -10.71 25.23
C ALA A 201 -12.59 -10.86 24.73
N SER A 202 -13.56 -10.24 25.39
CA SER A 202 -14.97 -10.21 24.96
C SER A 202 -15.29 -9.05 24.02
N ASP A 203 -14.40 -8.06 23.91
CA ASP A 203 -14.61 -6.91 23.05
C ASP A 203 -14.23 -7.23 21.61
N LYS A 204 -14.78 -6.43 20.69
CA LYS A 204 -14.45 -6.50 19.26
C LYS A 204 -13.34 -5.52 18.92
N THR A 205 -12.43 -5.94 18.05
CA THR A 205 -11.41 -5.07 17.45
C THR A 205 -12.00 -4.44 16.20
N TYR A 206 -11.74 -3.15 16.01
CA TYR A 206 -12.22 -2.41 14.84
C TYR A 206 -11.08 -1.69 14.13
N MET A 207 -11.18 -1.61 12.80
CA MET A 207 -10.41 -0.69 11.99
C MET A 207 -11.28 0.49 11.57
N PHE A 208 -10.69 1.68 11.51
CA PHE A 208 -11.34 2.91 11.12
C PHE A 208 -10.59 3.52 9.93
N TRP A 209 -11.35 3.93 8.92
CA TRP A 209 -10.82 4.47 7.68
C TRP A 209 -11.42 5.84 7.41
N ALA A 210 -10.57 6.85 7.27
CA ALA A 210 -10.98 8.15 6.76
C ALA A 210 -11.08 8.06 5.24
N VAL A 211 -12.28 8.25 4.72
CA VAL A 211 -12.59 8.11 3.29
C VAL A 211 -13.40 9.29 2.79
N GLY A 212 -13.24 9.62 1.52
CA GLY A 212 -14.00 10.67 0.86
C GLY A 212 -13.58 10.83 -0.59
N LYS A 213 -14.23 11.74 -1.30
CA LYS A 213 -13.77 12.16 -2.63
C LYS A 213 -12.62 13.16 -2.45
N ARG A 214 -11.50 12.96 -3.14
CA ARG A 214 -10.31 13.85 -3.08
C ARG A 214 -10.64 15.35 -3.32
N ASP A 215 -11.66 15.62 -4.16
CA ASP A 215 -12.09 16.97 -4.54
C ASP A 215 -13.43 17.42 -3.91
N GLY A 216 -13.95 16.71 -2.89
CA GLY A 216 -15.27 16.97 -2.29
C GLY A 216 -15.22 17.35 -0.81
N GLU A 217 -16.24 18.08 -0.33
CA GLU A 217 -16.35 18.53 1.07
C GLU A 217 -16.79 17.43 2.07
N ALA A 218 -17.22 16.26 1.60
CA ALA A 218 -17.74 15.19 2.45
C ALA A 218 -16.71 14.07 2.66
N SER A 219 -15.97 14.15 3.77
CA SER A 219 -15.19 13.03 4.32
C SER A 219 -16.00 12.32 5.40
N ARG A 220 -15.79 11.02 5.55
CA ARG A 220 -16.44 10.19 6.56
C ARG A 220 -15.48 9.15 7.12
N ILE A 221 -15.90 8.55 8.22
CA ILE A 221 -15.19 7.44 8.87
C ILE A 221 -15.97 6.15 8.64
N VAL A 222 -15.35 5.19 7.97
CA VAL A 222 -15.85 3.83 7.87
C VAL A 222 -15.25 3.00 9.00
N LYS A 223 -16.11 2.25 9.71
CA LYS A 223 -15.73 1.35 10.81
C LYS A 223 -15.97 -0.09 10.37
N ILE A 224 -14.95 -0.94 10.46
CA ILE A 224 -15.02 -2.35 10.08
C ILE A 224 -14.57 -3.21 11.26
N GLU A 225 -15.33 -4.27 11.56
CA GLU A 225 -14.98 -5.26 12.59
C GLU A 225 -13.94 -6.24 12.05
N ILE A 226 -12.85 -6.45 12.80
CA ILE A 226 -11.83 -7.47 12.49
C ILE A 226 -12.29 -8.83 13.01
N GLY A 227 -12.30 -9.85 12.15
CA GLY A 227 -12.84 -11.18 12.43
C GLY A 227 -14.37 -11.25 12.34
N GLY A 228 -15.03 -10.19 11.87
CA GLY A 228 -16.46 -10.17 11.52
C GLY A 228 -16.70 -10.61 10.07
N SER A 229 -17.95 -10.61 9.60
CA SER A 229 -18.32 -11.07 8.25
C SER A 229 -17.58 -10.38 7.11
N ASP A 230 -17.14 -9.14 7.32
CA ASP A 230 -16.44 -8.34 6.31
C ASP A 230 -14.96 -8.76 6.18
N THR A 231 -14.40 -9.43 7.19
CA THR A 231 -12.97 -9.77 7.27
C THR A 231 -12.69 -11.26 7.55
N SER A 232 -13.74 -12.10 7.67
CA SER A 232 -13.68 -13.54 7.96
C SER A 232 -13.81 -14.42 6.72
#